data_AF-A0A396IM87-F1
#
_entry.id   AF-A0A396IM87-F1
#
_cell.length_a   1.000
_cell.length_b   1.000
_cell.length_c   1.000
_cell.angle_alpha   90.00
_cell.angle_beta   90.00
_cell.angle_gamma   90.00
#
_symmetry.space_group_name_H-M   'P 1'
#
loop_
_entity.id
_entity.type
_entity.pdbx_description
1 polymer ?
#
loop_
_entity_poly.entity_id
_entity_poly.type
_entity_poly.pdbx_seq_one_letter_code
_entity_poly.pdbx_strand_id
1 'polypeptide(L)'
;MNIVRSHELSSNIFHLVSVGYFLADFVMIFWYFPSLGGYEYVIHHLFSLVAVAYSMLSGEGQLYTYMVLISEATTPGINLRWYLDVAGMKRSKAYLINGVVIFLAWMVARILLFVYMFYHVYLHFDQVTIPNEGVFIIILLL
;
A
#
# COMPACT_ATOMS: atom_id res chain seq x y z
N MET A 1 -18.14 13.14 5.40
CA MET A 1 -17.05 13.10 4.40
C MET A 1 -17.49 12.08 3.36
N ASN A 2 -17.81 12.50 2.13
CA ASN A 2 -18.33 11.58 1.10
C ASN A 2 -17.22 10.61 0.68
N ILE A 3 -17.45 9.32 0.86
CA ILE A 3 -16.52 8.22 0.51
C ILE A 3 -16.41 8.05 -1.02
N VAL A 4 -17.38 8.61 -1.76
CA VAL A 4 -17.70 8.27 -3.15
C VAL A 4 -16.88 9.07 -4.18
N ARG A 5 -16.47 10.32 -3.89
CA ARG A 5 -15.76 11.11 -4.91
C ARG A 5 -15.00 12.31 -4.36
N SER A 6 -13.67 12.31 -4.54
CA SER A 6 -12.84 13.51 -4.37
C SER A 6 -12.15 13.89 -5.68
N HIS A 7 -12.30 15.14 -6.09
CA HIS A 7 -11.68 15.70 -7.30
C HIS A 7 -10.77 16.88 -6.93
N GLU A 8 -9.61 16.59 -6.32
CA GLU A 8 -8.57 17.59 -6.12
C GLU A 8 -7.36 17.26 -7.01
N LEU A 9 -6.78 18.26 -7.67
CA LEU A 9 -5.64 18.05 -8.58
C LEU A 9 -4.46 17.36 -7.89
N SER A 10 -4.22 17.70 -6.62
CA SER A 10 -3.22 17.08 -5.74
C SER A 10 -3.48 15.59 -5.50
N SER A 11 -4.75 15.21 -5.30
CA SER A 11 -5.18 13.83 -5.04
C SER A 11 -4.92 12.94 -6.25
N ASN A 12 -5.13 13.47 -7.46
CA ASN A 12 -4.87 12.78 -8.72
C ASN A 12 -3.37 12.62 -9.02
N ILE A 13 -2.54 13.61 -8.70
CA ILE A 13 -1.08 13.51 -8.89
C ILE A 13 -0.50 12.42 -7.98
N PHE A 14 -0.91 12.37 -6.71
CA PHE A 14 -0.43 11.34 -5.78
C PHE A 14 -0.82 9.93 -6.23
N HIS A 15 -2.06 9.74 -6.70
CA HIS A 15 -2.48 8.46 -7.26
C HIS A 15 -1.66 8.08 -8.50
N LEU A 16 -1.41 9.02 -9.41
CA LEU A 16 -0.63 8.73 -10.62
C LEU A 16 0.80 8.27 -10.29
N VAL A 17 1.45 8.95 -9.33
CA VAL A 17 2.76 8.51 -8.82
C VAL A 17 2.68 7.12 -8.20
N SER A 18 1.62 6.83 -7.44
CA SER A 18 1.40 5.54 -6.82
C SER A 18 1.18 4.42 -7.85
N VAL A 19 0.38 4.65 -8.89
CA VAL A 19 0.20 3.70 -10.00
C VAL A 19 1.53 3.41 -10.69
N GLY A 20 2.32 4.45 -10.97
CA GLY A 20 3.66 4.29 -11.56
C GLY A 20 4.59 3.47 -10.69
N TYR A 21 4.59 3.71 -9.38
CA TYR A 21 5.37 2.93 -8.41
C TYR A 21 4.97 1.45 -8.38
N PHE A 22 3.67 1.15 -8.24
CA PHE A 22 3.19 -0.24 -8.23
C PHE A 22 3.44 -0.97 -9.56
N LEU A 23 3.37 -0.25 -10.70
CA LEU A 23 3.71 -0.83 -12.00
C LEU A 23 5.21 -1.16 -12.07
N ALA A 24 6.08 -0.27 -11.60
CA ALA A 24 7.51 -0.52 -11.57
C ALA A 24 7.86 -1.73 -10.69
N ASP A 25 7.27 -1.81 -9.49
CA ASP A 25 7.45 -2.95 -8.58
C ASP A 25 6.97 -4.25 -9.21
N PHE A 26 5.78 -4.25 -9.81
CA PHE A 26 5.22 -5.42 -10.48
C PHE A 26 6.14 -5.92 -11.61
N VAL A 27 6.63 -5.01 -12.45
CA VAL A 27 7.58 -5.33 -13.53
C VAL A 27 8.89 -5.88 -12.96
N MET A 28 9.44 -5.27 -11.90
CA MET A 28 10.66 -5.75 -11.27
C MET A 28 10.48 -7.16 -10.68
N ILE A 29 9.39 -7.41 -9.95
CA ILE A 29 9.10 -8.72 -9.37
C ILE A 29 8.96 -9.78 -10.46
N PHE A 30 8.27 -9.46 -11.56
CA PHE A 30 8.15 -10.37 -12.70
C PHE A 30 9.48 -10.65 -13.37
N TRP A 31 10.30 -9.62 -13.58
CA TRP A 31 11.59 -9.73 -14.27
C TRP A 31 12.60 -10.55 -13.47
N TYR A 32 12.61 -10.37 -12.15
CA TYR A 32 13.53 -11.04 -11.23
C TYR A 32 12.92 -12.26 -10.56
N PHE A 33 11.77 -12.75 -11.00
CA PHE A 33 11.10 -13.91 -10.40
C PHE A 33 11.97 -15.17 -10.51
N PRO A 34 12.15 -15.97 -9.44
CA PRO A 34 11.52 -15.88 -8.11
C PRO A 34 12.39 -15.19 -7.02
N SER A 35 13.43 -14.44 -7.39
CA SER A 35 14.40 -13.92 -6.42
C SER A 35 13.86 -12.82 -5.48
N LEU A 36 12.82 -12.08 -5.90
CA LEU A 36 12.19 -11.02 -5.12
C LEU A 36 10.94 -11.46 -4.35
N GLY A 37 10.55 -12.74 -4.47
CA GLY A 37 9.34 -13.28 -3.83
C GLY A 37 8.70 -14.41 -4.64
N GLY A 38 7.81 -15.16 -3.98
CA GLY A 38 7.00 -16.18 -4.63
C GLY A 38 5.78 -15.61 -5.37
N TYR A 39 4.89 -16.50 -5.81
CA TYR A 39 3.67 -16.12 -6.54
C TYR A 39 2.76 -15.20 -5.73
N GLU A 40 2.81 -15.27 -4.40
CA GLU A 40 2.08 -14.39 -3.50
C GLU A 40 2.41 -12.90 -3.73
N TYR A 41 3.67 -12.56 -3.99
CA TYR A 41 4.07 -11.18 -4.28
C TYR A 41 3.58 -10.74 -5.65
N VAL A 42 3.64 -11.63 -6.65
CA VAL A 42 3.14 -11.36 -8.00
C VAL A 42 1.64 -11.05 -7.97
N ILE A 43 0.87 -11.91 -7.30
CA ILE A 43 -0.58 -11.77 -7.18
C ILE A 43 -0.94 -10.53 -6.36
N HIS A 44 -0.25 -10.29 -5.24
CA HIS A 44 -0.44 -9.10 -4.42
C HIS A 44 -0.22 -7.82 -5.23
N HIS A 45 0.94 -7.66 -5.88
CA HIS A 45 1.22 -6.43 -6.63
C HIS A 45 0.31 -6.26 -7.85
N LEU A 46 -0.14 -7.35 -8.50
CA LEU A 46 -1.14 -7.27 -9.56
C LEU A 46 -2.46 -6.69 -9.04
N PHE A 47 -3.00 -7.24 -7.95
CA PHE A 47 -4.24 -6.75 -7.36
C PHE A 47 -4.09 -5.32 -6.83
N SER A 48 -2.95 -4.98 -6.24
CA SER A 48 -2.65 -3.62 -5.79
C SER A 48 -2.64 -2.63 -6.94
N LEU A 49 -1.96 -2.98 -8.05
CA LEU A 49 -1.91 -2.13 -9.23
C LEU A 49 -3.32 -1.89 -9.81
N VAL A 50 -4.13 -2.94 -9.92
CA VAL A 50 -5.51 -2.84 -10.41
C VAL A 50 -6.35 -1.96 -9.48
N ALA A 51 -6.28 -2.15 -8.17
CA ALA A 51 -7.04 -1.37 -7.20
C ALA A 51 -6.67 0.11 -7.20
N VAL A 52 -5.37 0.43 -7.16
CA VAL A 52 -4.87 1.82 -7.15
C VAL A 52 -5.21 2.51 -8.47
N ALA A 53 -5.05 1.83 -9.61
CA ALA A 53 -5.42 2.37 -10.91
C ALA A 53 -6.94 2.60 -11.05
N TYR A 54 -7.76 1.67 -10.58
CA TYR A 54 -9.21 1.84 -10.57
C TYR A 54 -9.64 3.03 -9.69
N SER A 55 -9.10 3.13 -8.47
CA SER A 55 -9.37 4.23 -7.55
C SER A 55 -9.00 5.59 -8.15
N MET A 56 -7.92 5.63 -8.93
CA MET A 56 -7.53 6.83 -9.67
C MET A 56 -8.50 7.17 -10.80
N LEU A 57 -8.91 6.18 -11.61
CA LEU A 57 -9.73 6.41 -12.81
C LEU A 57 -11.22 6.66 -12.49
N SER A 58 -11.76 5.96 -11.50
CA SER A 58 -13.17 6.09 -11.09
C SER A 58 -13.41 7.24 -10.11
N GLY A 59 -12.39 7.61 -9.32
CA GLY A 59 -12.56 8.53 -8.20
C GLY A 59 -13.14 7.89 -6.93
N GLU A 60 -13.48 6.59 -7.00
CA GLU A 60 -14.09 5.82 -5.92
C GLU A 60 -13.03 5.16 -5.03
N GLY A 61 -13.32 4.99 -3.74
CA GLY A 61 -12.44 4.25 -2.83
C GLY A 61 -11.10 4.92 -2.50
N GLN A 62 -10.88 6.16 -2.98
CA GLN A 62 -9.63 6.91 -2.80
C GLN A 62 -9.19 7.02 -1.34
N LEU A 63 -10.13 7.23 -0.42
CA LEU A 63 -9.84 7.29 1.01
C LEU A 63 -9.15 6.02 1.51
N TYR A 64 -9.67 4.85 1.15
CA TYR A 64 -9.14 3.56 1.57
C TYR A 64 -7.85 3.22 0.83
N THR A 65 -7.76 3.55 -0.46
CA THR A 65 -6.50 3.46 -1.22
C THR A 65 -5.39 4.26 -0.54
N TYR A 66 -5.65 5.49 -0.08
CA TYR A 66 -4.66 6.27 0.66
C TYR A 66 -4.27 5.64 1.99
N MET A 67 -5.22 5.05 2.73
CA MET A 67 -4.90 4.33 3.97
C MET A 67 -3.98 3.14 3.71
N VAL A 68 -4.24 2.36 2.66
CA VAL A 68 -3.35 1.26 2.26
C VAL A 68 -1.98 1.79 1.82
N LEU A 69 -1.92 2.88 1.05
CA LEU A 69 -0.65 3.49 0.60
C LEU A 69 0.22 4.03 1.75
N ILE A 70 -0.38 4.44 2.89
CA ILE A 70 0.39 4.79 4.10
C ILE A 70 1.17 3.58 4.62
N SER A 71 0.61 2.36 4.49
CA SER A 71 1.32 1.15 4.91
C SER A 71 2.52 0.82 4.02
N GLU A 72 2.46 1.19 2.74
CA GLU A 72 3.55 1.03 1.78
C GLU A 72 4.72 1.99 2.06
N ALA A 73 4.47 3.11 2.75
CA ALA A 73 5.53 4.03 3.18
C ALA A 73 6.54 3.39 4.16
N THR A 74 6.25 2.19 4.69
CA THR A 74 7.20 1.42 5.50
C THR A 74 8.24 0.66 4.67
N THR A 75 7.96 0.38 3.39
CA THR A 75 8.81 -0.41 2.48
C THR A 75 10.18 0.21 2.23
N PRO A 76 10.35 1.53 2.03
CA PRO A 76 11.69 2.14 1.92
C PRO A 76 12.57 1.87 3.14
N GLY A 77 11.97 1.77 4.33
CA GLY A 77 12.69 1.41 5.55
C GLY A 77 13.24 -0.02 5.48
N ILE A 78 12.42 -0.97 5.03
CA ILE A 78 12.79 -2.38 4.83
C ILE A 78 13.90 -2.50 3.79
N ASN A 79 13.78 -1.80 2.65
CA ASN A 79 14.80 -1.79 1.61
C ASN A 79 16.13 -1.21 2.14
N LEU A 80 16.09 -0.10 2.88
CA LEU A 80 17.28 0.46 3.52
C LEU A 80 17.94 -0.54 4.49
N ARG A 81 17.13 -1.28 5.25
CA ARG A 81 17.65 -2.33 6.15
C ARG A 81 18.38 -3.42 5.37
N TRP A 82 17.80 -3.86 4.25
CA TRP A 82 18.38 -4.86 3.38
C TRP A 82 19.70 -4.37 2.77
N TYR A 83 19.76 -3.13 2.29
CA TYR A 83 21.02 -2.54 1.80
C TYR A 83 22.11 -2.50 2.89
N LEU A 84 21.76 -2.16 4.12
CA LEU A 84 22.69 -2.20 5.26
C LEU A 84 23.14 -3.63 5.60
N ASP A 85 22.27 -4.63 5.45
CA ASP A 85 22.62 -6.05 5.61
C ASP A 85 23.67 -6.46 4.57
N VAL A 86 23.37 -6.25 3.29
CA VAL A 86 24.25 -6.59 2.16
C VAL A 86 25.61 -5.88 2.26
N ALA A 87 25.64 -4.66 2.80
CA ALA A 87 26.87 -3.92 3.08
C ALA A 87 27.66 -4.43 4.30
N GLY A 88 27.21 -5.48 4.98
CA GLY A 88 27.85 -6.04 6.18
C GLY A 88 27.64 -5.21 7.45
N MET A 89 26.69 -4.27 7.46
CA MET A 89 26.51 -3.26 8.50
C MET A 89 25.50 -3.64 9.60
N LYS A 90 25.19 -4.94 9.79
CA LYS A 90 24.22 -5.40 10.82
C LYS A 90 24.52 -4.94 12.24
N ARG A 91 25.79 -4.71 12.57
CA ARG A 91 26.24 -4.28 13.90
C ARG A 91 26.29 -2.76 14.07
N SER A 92 25.93 -1.99 13.03
CA SER A 92 25.97 -0.54 13.08
C SER A 92 24.79 0.06 13.86
N LYS A 93 24.99 1.26 14.41
CA LYS A 93 23.89 2.04 15.01
C LYS A 93 22.79 2.36 13.99
N ALA A 94 23.17 2.59 12.72
CA ALA A 94 22.22 2.85 11.64
C ALA A 94 21.24 1.68 11.44
N TYR A 95 21.76 0.44 11.42
CA TYR A 95 20.92 -0.76 11.31
C TYR A 95 19.98 -0.95 12.50
N LEU A 96 20.44 -0.63 13.73
CA LEU A 96 19.59 -0.66 14.91
C LEU A 96 18.48 0.40 14.85
N ILE A 97 18.83 1.65 14.58
CA ILE A 97 17.89 2.77 14.50
C ILE A 97 16.84 2.52 13.42
N ASN A 98 17.27 2.11 12.22
CA ASN A 98 16.36 1.74 11.13
C ASN A 98 15.38 0.65 11.58
N GLY A 99 15.84 -0.38 12.30
CA GLY A 99 14.97 -1.44 12.82
C GLY A 99 13.91 -0.93 13.81
N VAL A 100 14.28 -0.03 14.73
CA VAL A 100 13.34 0.59 15.67
C VAL A 100 12.32 1.46 14.94
N VAL A 101 12.76 2.26 13.97
CA VAL A 101 11.87 3.11 13.17
C VAL A 101 10.87 2.27 12.37
N ILE A 102 11.33 1.20 11.70
CA ILE A 102 10.44 0.27 10.98
C ILE A 102 9.42 -0.35 11.93
N PHE A 103 9.84 -0.81 13.11
CA PHE A 103 8.95 -1.42 14.08
C PHE A 103 7.83 -0.46 14.53
N LEU A 104 8.18 0.78 14.87
CA LEU A 104 7.20 1.79 15.28
C LEU A 104 6.28 2.20 14.12
N ALA A 105 6.85 2.40 12.93
CA ALA A 105 6.07 2.72 11.74
C ALA A 105 5.09 1.59 11.38
N TRP A 106 5.51 0.33 11.53
CA TRP A 106 4.66 -0.84 11.31
C TRP A 106 3.48 -0.90 12.29
N MET A 107 3.71 -0.63 13.58
CA MET A 107 2.63 -0.54 14.58
C MET A 107 1.57 0.48 14.19
N VAL A 108 1.97 1.67 13.77
CA VAL A 108 1.03 2.73 13.40
C VAL A 108 0.34 2.41 12.08
N ALA A 109 1.12 2.13 11.03
CA ALA A 109 0.61 2.04 9.67
C ALA A 109 -0.08 0.72 9.33
N ARG A 110 0.26 -0.39 10.02
CA ARG A 110 -0.30 -1.72 9.72
C ARG A 110 -1.17 -2.30 10.83
N ILE A 111 -1.00 -1.90 12.09
CA ILE A 111 -1.89 -2.34 13.17
C ILE A 111 -2.97 -1.30 13.44
N LEU A 112 -2.60 -0.10 13.91
CA LEU A 112 -3.58 0.90 14.32
C LEU A 112 -4.43 1.40 13.13
N LEU A 113 -3.80 1.68 12.00
CA LEU A 113 -4.49 2.18 10.81
C LEU A 113 -5.46 1.14 10.24
N PHE A 114 -5.08 -0.15 10.17
CA PHE A 114 -5.98 -1.20 9.66
C PHE A 114 -7.13 -1.47 10.62
N VAL A 115 -6.89 -1.48 11.94
CA VAL A 115 -7.98 -1.56 12.93
C VAL A 115 -8.97 -0.42 12.74
N TYR A 116 -8.47 0.81 12.58
CA TYR A 116 -9.31 1.97 12.29
C TYR A 116 -10.06 1.83 10.95
N MET A 117 -9.38 1.39 9.89
CA MET A 117 -9.96 1.20 8.57
C MET A 117 -11.12 0.20 8.61
N PHE A 118 -10.92 -0.98 9.19
CA PHE A 118 -11.97 -1.99 9.31
C PHE A 118 -13.14 -1.51 10.18
N TYR A 119 -12.85 -0.82 11.29
CA TYR A 119 -13.90 -0.20 12.11
C TYR A 119 -14.70 0.85 11.33
N HIS A 120 -14.03 1.70 10.54
CA HIS A 120 -14.68 2.71 9.72
C HIS A 120 -15.55 2.09 8.62
N VAL A 121 -15.05 1.04 7.95
CA VAL A 121 -15.81 0.27 6.95
C VAL A 121 -17.03 -0.39 7.57
N TYR A 122 -16.89 -0.99 8.76
CA TYR A 122 -18.00 -1.61 9.47
C TYR A 122 -19.12 -0.61 9.78
N LEU A 123 -18.78 0.59 10.25
CA LEU A 123 -19.78 1.63 10.54
C LEU A 123 -20.44 2.23 9.30
N HIS A 124 -19.75 2.23 8.15
CA HIS A 124 -20.23 2.83 6.90
C HIS A 124 -20.55 1.77 5.85
N PHE A 125 -20.87 0.55 6.28
CA PHE A 125 -21.07 -0.59 5.39
C PHE A 125 -22.12 -0.31 4.31
N ASP A 126 -23.24 0.33 4.68
CA ASP A 126 -24.32 0.67 3.76
C ASP A 126 -23.89 1.64 2.64
N GLN A 127 -22.91 2.52 2.92
CA GLN A 127 -22.36 3.46 1.95
C GLN A 127 -21.35 2.82 1.00
N VAL A 128 -20.83 1.65 1.38
CA VAL A 128 -19.90 0.84 0.58
C VAL A 128 -20.67 -0.08 -0.38
N THR A 129 -21.91 -0.47 -0.06
CA THR A 129 -22.66 -1.53 -0.76
C THR A 129 -23.56 -1.10 -1.94
N ILE A 130 -23.47 0.12 -2.50
CA ILE A 130 -24.38 0.57 -3.57
C ILE A 130 -23.63 1.35 -4.69
N PRO A 131 -23.79 1.06 -6.00
CA PRO A 131 -23.72 -0.22 -6.72
C PRO A 131 -22.72 -0.12 -7.90
N ASN A 132 -21.54 -0.75 -7.80
CA ASN A 132 -20.78 -1.35 -8.92
C ASN A 132 -19.44 -1.94 -8.41
N GLU A 133 -19.45 -3.28 -8.33
CA GLU A 133 -18.38 -4.22 -8.65
C GLU A 133 -17.01 -4.17 -7.92
N GLY A 134 -16.72 -5.26 -7.18
CA GLY A 134 -15.41 -5.93 -7.06
C GLY A 134 -14.24 -5.21 -6.39
N VAL A 135 -14.03 -3.93 -6.66
CA VAL A 135 -12.79 -3.23 -6.35
C VAL A 135 -12.68 -2.84 -4.89
N PHE A 136 -13.80 -2.61 -4.21
CA PHE A 136 -13.78 -2.42 -2.75
C PHE A 136 -13.31 -3.68 -2.01
N ILE A 137 -13.68 -4.86 -2.53
CA ILE A 137 -13.19 -6.14 -2.00
C ILE A 137 -11.70 -6.27 -2.28
N ILE A 138 -11.22 -5.85 -3.45
CA ILE A 138 -9.79 -5.86 -3.77
C ILE A 138 -9.02 -4.94 -2.82
N ILE A 139 -9.49 -3.72 -2.54
CA ILE A 139 -8.85 -2.79 -1.59
C ILE A 139 -8.79 -3.36 -0.16
N LEU A 140 -9.81 -4.13 0.26
CA LEU A 140 -9.83 -4.81 1.57
C LEU A 140 -8.94 -6.06 1.65
N LEU A 141 -8.53 -6.61 0.50
CA LEU A 141 -7.70 -7.81 0.39
C LEU A 141 -6.20 -7.50 0.18
N LEU A 142 -5.83 -6.22 0.14
CA LEU A 142 -4.45 -5.72 0.09
C LEU A 142 -3.88 -5.45 1.49
#